data_AF-A0A523C1N9-F1
#
_entry.id   AF-A0A523C1N9-F1
#
_cell.length_a   1.000
_cell.length_b   1.000
_cell.length_c   1.000
_cell.angle_alpha   90.00
_cell.angle_beta   90.00
_cell.angle_gamma   90.00
#
_symmetry.space_group_name_H-M   'P 1'
#
loop_
_entity.id
_entity.type
_entity.pdbx_description
1 polymer ?
#
loop_
_entity_poly.entity_id
_entity_poly.type
_entity_poly.pdbx_seq_one_letter_code
_entity_poly.pdbx_strand_id
1 'polypeptide(L)'
;MARKHSTSSDDIRDSVGLLISILIRYPEVGSINYEPTDHLLKFTFMVGRIIAPDEWLSFRETVTGCIAAMNFLEQQEAEVASIDYSTYEGISMIEVKRDVTTFRQDELVVITGVLKESFGQDILAEGDDEHLLEEDLLAQEELIGHMLENVKGAVPDKRLIAFREAGRVLVFNK
;
A
#
# COMPACT_ATOMS: atom_id res chain seq x y z
N MET A 1 -37.94 1.63 -17.31
CA MET A 1 -36.55 1.43 -17.74
C MET A 1 -35.74 2.66 -17.38
N ALA A 2 -34.81 2.52 -16.43
CA ALA A 2 -33.79 3.54 -16.16
C ALA A 2 -32.52 2.78 -15.74
N ARG A 3 -31.61 2.54 -16.69
CA ARG A 3 -30.28 2.00 -16.41
C ARG A 3 -29.39 3.22 -16.11
N LYS A 4 -29.10 3.43 -14.83
CA LYS A 4 -28.19 4.46 -14.32
C LYS A 4 -26.77 4.08 -14.80
N HIS A 5 -26.16 4.93 -15.62
CA HIS A 5 -24.87 4.70 -16.28
C HIS A 5 -23.75 5.56 -15.64
N SER A 6 -23.80 5.82 -14.32
CA SER A 6 -22.86 6.73 -13.64
C SER A 6 -21.85 6.08 -12.69
N THR A 7 -21.87 4.77 -12.47
CA THR A 7 -21.11 4.11 -11.40
C THR A 7 -19.59 4.11 -11.64
N SER A 8 -19.16 3.80 -12.87
CA SER A 8 -17.73 3.59 -13.20
C SER A 8 -16.82 4.81 -12.98
N SER A 9 -17.35 6.04 -13.08
CA SER A 9 -16.52 7.25 -12.90
C SER A 9 -16.30 7.60 -11.42
N ASP A 10 -17.26 7.26 -10.56
CA ASP A 10 -17.15 7.48 -9.12
C ASP A 10 -16.25 6.39 -8.49
N ASP A 11 -16.35 5.14 -8.94
CA ASP A 11 -15.48 4.04 -8.48
C ASP A 11 -13.99 4.32 -8.75
N ILE A 12 -13.68 4.91 -9.91
CA ILE A 12 -12.32 5.34 -10.26
C ILE A 12 -11.86 6.49 -9.35
N ARG A 13 -12.74 7.42 -8.99
CA ARG A 13 -12.39 8.53 -8.09
C ARG A 13 -12.08 8.05 -6.69
N ASP A 14 -12.87 7.12 -6.16
CA ASP A 14 -12.63 6.52 -4.85
C ASP A 14 -11.32 5.73 -4.84
N SER A 15 -11.04 4.98 -5.91
CA SER A 15 -9.78 4.25 -6.05
C SER A 15 -8.57 5.17 -6.14
N VAL A 16 -8.66 6.26 -6.91
CA VAL A 16 -7.60 7.28 -6.98
C VAL A 16 -7.42 7.97 -5.63
N GLY A 17 -8.52 8.33 -4.96
CA GLY A 17 -8.52 8.93 -3.63
C GLY A 17 -7.86 8.02 -2.58
N LEU A 18 -8.14 6.72 -2.65
CA LEU A 18 -7.53 5.72 -1.77
C LEU A 18 -6.02 5.70 -1.92
N LEU A 19 -5.52 5.58 -3.17
CA LEU A 19 -4.09 5.53 -3.42
C LEU A 19 -3.37 6.81 -2.97
N ILE A 20 -4.00 7.97 -3.18
CA ILE A 20 -3.47 9.26 -2.70
C ILE A 20 -3.39 9.27 -1.17
N SER A 21 -4.45 8.85 -0.50
CA SER A 21 -4.56 8.90 0.96
C SER A 21 -3.59 7.94 1.63
N ILE A 22 -3.43 6.72 1.09
CA ILE A 22 -2.40 5.78 1.55
C ILE A 22 -1.02 6.40 1.40
N LEU A 23 -0.69 6.97 0.23
CA LEU A 23 0.62 7.57 0.04
C LEU A 23 0.83 8.67 1.09
N ILE A 24 -0.09 9.62 1.26
CA ILE A 24 0.01 10.69 2.28
C ILE A 24 0.23 10.13 3.69
N ARG A 25 -0.56 9.11 4.10
CA ARG A 25 -0.53 8.54 5.46
C ARG A 25 0.75 7.76 5.77
N TYR A 26 1.35 7.12 4.75
CA TYR A 26 2.51 6.25 4.88
C TYR A 26 3.65 6.74 3.97
N PRO A 27 4.51 7.66 4.44
CA PRO A 27 5.57 8.27 3.63
C PRO A 27 6.64 7.26 3.16
N GLU A 28 6.73 6.09 3.78
CA GLU A 28 7.62 5.00 3.39
C GLU A 28 7.15 4.29 2.12
N VAL A 29 5.87 4.40 1.78
CA VAL A 29 5.31 3.81 0.55
C VAL A 29 5.72 4.70 -0.63
N GLY A 30 6.63 4.21 -1.46
CA GLY A 30 7.12 4.93 -2.64
C GLY A 30 6.16 4.86 -3.84
N SER A 31 5.50 3.71 -4.02
CA SER A 31 4.45 3.56 -5.04
C SER A 31 3.40 2.53 -4.67
N ILE A 32 2.21 2.67 -5.26
CA ILE A 32 1.11 1.72 -5.20
C ILE A 32 0.61 1.46 -6.61
N ASN A 33 0.51 0.20 -6.99
CA ASN A 33 -0.07 -0.21 -8.26
C ASN A 33 -1.32 -1.04 -7.98
N TYR A 34 -2.42 -0.69 -8.63
CA TYR A 34 -3.64 -1.48 -8.63
C TYR A 34 -3.76 -2.25 -9.95
N GLU A 35 -3.83 -3.58 -9.86
CA GLU A 35 -4.10 -4.46 -10.99
C GLU A 35 -5.57 -4.93 -10.98
N PRO A 36 -6.39 -4.52 -11.97
CA PRO A 36 -7.80 -4.88 -12.01
C PRO A 36 -8.05 -6.36 -12.30
N THR A 37 -7.20 -7.02 -13.10
CA THR A 37 -7.40 -8.42 -13.52
C THR A 37 -7.38 -9.38 -12.33
N ASP A 38 -6.43 -9.17 -11.43
CA ASP A 38 -6.17 -10.05 -10.29
C ASP A 38 -6.66 -9.42 -8.96
N HIS A 39 -7.27 -8.22 -9.03
CA HIS A 39 -7.68 -7.40 -7.88
C HIS A 39 -6.57 -7.23 -6.82
N LEU A 40 -5.37 -6.88 -7.28
CA LEU A 40 -4.18 -6.78 -6.43
C LEU A 40 -3.75 -5.34 -6.21
N LEU A 41 -3.37 -5.05 -4.97
CA LEU A 41 -2.54 -3.91 -4.62
C LEU A 41 -1.10 -4.36 -4.52
N LYS A 42 -0.20 -3.64 -5.18
CA LYS A 42 1.24 -3.80 -5.05
C LYS A 42 1.83 -2.53 -4.45
N PHE A 43 2.31 -2.64 -3.22
CA PHE A 43 3.04 -1.60 -2.52
C PHE A 43 4.54 -1.76 -2.76
N THR A 44 5.23 -0.65 -2.99
CA THR A 44 6.69 -0.66 -3.19
C THR A 44 7.36 0.26 -2.19
N PHE A 45 8.37 -0.27 -1.51
CA PHE A 45 9.23 0.43 -0.56
C PHE A 45 10.67 0.39 -1.07
N MET A 46 11.47 1.40 -0.73
CA MET A 46 12.86 1.50 -1.17
C MET A 46 13.80 1.65 0.03
N VAL A 47 14.91 0.92 0.00
CA VAL A 47 15.99 0.97 0.99
C VAL A 47 17.27 1.35 0.27
N GLY A 48 17.93 2.44 0.70
CA GLY A 48 19.12 3.08 0.10
C GLY A 48 20.41 2.27 0.19
N ARG A 49 20.30 0.97 0.43
CA ARG A 49 21.40 0.00 0.41
C ARG A 49 20.88 -1.35 -0.03
N ILE A 50 21.80 -2.25 -0.35
CA ILE A 50 21.50 -3.67 -0.53
C ILE A 50 21.23 -4.31 0.84
N ILE A 51 20.04 -4.88 1.00
CA ILE A 51 19.63 -5.62 2.20
C ILE A 51 20.40 -6.94 2.27
N ALA A 52 20.98 -7.28 3.43
CA ALA A 52 21.66 -8.56 3.61
C ALA A 52 20.65 -9.72 3.62
N PRO A 53 21.01 -10.93 3.16
CA PRO A 53 20.08 -12.06 3.11
C PRO A 53 19.39 -12.38 4.44
N ASP A 54 20.10 -12.29 5.56
CA ASP A 54 19.55 -12.57 6.90
C ASP A 54 18.56 -11.49 7.35
N GLU A 55 18.85 -10.21 7.08
CA GLU A 55 17.93 -9.10 7.34
C GLU A 55 16.65 -9.24 6.51
N TRP A 56 16.79 -9.59 5.23
CA TRP A 56 15.65 -9.85 4.35
C TRP A 56 14.78 -11.00 4.85
N LEU A 57 15.41 -12.12 5.22
CA LEU A 57 14.70 -13.29 5.72
C LEU A 57 13.92 -12.94 6.99
N SER A 58 14.56 -12.27 7.94
CA SER A 58 13.94 -11.85 9.20
C SER A 58 12.77 -10.88 8.97
N PHE A 59 12.95 -9.86 8.12
CA PHE A 59 11.89 -8.93 7.73
C PHE A 59 10.70 -9.67 7.11
N ARG A 60 10.96 -10.51 6.10
CA ARG A 60 9.92 -11.24 5.36
C ARG A 60 9.15 -12.18 6.27
N GLU A 61 9.82 -12.97 7.10
CA GLU A 61 9.18 -13.91 8.04
C GLU A 61 8.31 -13.17 9.07
N THR A 62 8.79 -12.04 9.59
CA THR A 62 8.03 -11.23 10.55
C THR A 62 6.76 -10.68 9.92
N VAL A 63 6.86 -10.01 8.77
CA VAL A 63 5.70 -9.40 8.12
C VAL A 63 4.69 -10.47 7.66
N THR A 64 5.16 -11.54 7.01
CA THR A 64 4.26 -12.62 6.58
C THR A 64 3.58 -13.31 7.76
N GLY A 65 4.30 -13.53 8.88
CA GLY A 65 3.75 -14.06 10.12
C GLY A 65 2.67 -13.17 10.73
N CYS A 66 2.88 -11.85 10.75
CA CYS A 66 1.87 -10.91 11.23
C CYS A 66 0.61 -10.90 10.35
N ILE A 67 0.75 -10.83 9.03
CA ILE A 67 -0.39 -10.86 8.10
C ILE A 67 -1.17 -12.17 8.27
N ALA A 68 -0.48 -13.30 8.38
CA ALA A 68 -1.12 -14.60 8.61
C ALA A 68 -1.88 -14.64 9.95
N ALA A 69 -1.29 -14.09 11.02
CA ALA A 69 -1.94 -14.01 12.32
C ALA A 69 -3.19 -13.12 12.29
N MET A 70 -3.13 -11.98 11.61
CA MET A 70 -4.27 -11.08 11.43
C MET A 70 -5.41 -11.76 10.67
N ASN A 71 -5.12 -12.40 9.54
CA ASN A 71 -6.11 -13.17 8.77
C ASN A 71 -6.75 -14.28 9.61
N PHE A 72 -5.95 -14.99 10.41
CA PHE A 72 -6.45 -16.03 11.33
C PHE A 72 -7.43 -15.47 12.36
N LEU A 73 -7.12 -14.33 12.98
CA LEU A 73 -7.99 -13.68 13.97
C LEU A 73 -9.33 -13.23 13.37
N GLU A 74 -9.29 -12.79 12.11
CA GLU A 74 -10.46 -12.31 11.37
C GLU A 74 -11.24 -13.43 10.66
N GLN A 75 -10.78 -14.68 10.77
CA GLN A 75 -11.35 -15.84 10.07
C GLN A 75 -11.41 -15.62 8.55
N GLN A 76 -10.36 -14.99 8.01
CA GLN A 76 -10.19 -14.73 6.58
C GLN A 76 -9.04 -15.56 6.02
N GLU A 77 -9.12 -15.85 4.72
CA GLU A 77 -8.05 -16.49 3.97
C GLU A 77 -7.69 -15.59 2.79
N ALA A 78 -6.47 -15.04 2.83
CA ALA A 78 -5.94 -14.23 1.75
C ALA A 78 -5.66 -15.08 0.52
N GLU A 79 -6.13 -14.63 -0.64
CA GLU A 79 -5.77 -15.26 -1.91
C GLU A 79 -4.33 -14.94 -2.28
N VAL A 80 -3.89 -13.70 -2.02
CA VAL A 80 -2.54 -13.24 -2.34
C VAL A 80 -1.97 -12.44 -1.18
N ALA A 81 -0.92 -12.95 -0.56
CA ALA A 81 -0.06 -12.21 0.35
C ALA A 81 1.40 -12.58 0.07
N SER A 82 2.06 -11.83 -0.82
CA SER A 82 3.46 -12.08 -1.19
C SER A 82 4.33 -10.88 -0.90
N ILE A 83 5.57 -11.17 -0.52
CA ILE A 83 6.61 -10.17 -0.27
C ILE A 83 7.86 -10.65 -0.98
N ASP A 84 8.31 -9.84 -1.92
CA ASP A 84 9.47 -10.07 -2.77
C ASP A 84 10.39 -8.84 -2.70
N TYR A 85 11.65 -9.00 -3.09
CA TYR A 85 12.53 -7.85 -3.28
C TYR A 85 13.38 -8.01 -4.54
N SER A 86 13.84 -6.87 -5.04
CA SER A 86 14.81 -6.77 -6.11
C SER A 86 15.86 -5.74 -5.74
N THR A 87 16.94 -5.67 -6.53
CA THR A 87 17.99 -4.67 -6.34
C THR A 87 18.23 -3.92 -7.63
N TYR A 88 18.49 -2.62 -7.53
CA TYR A 88 18.78 -1.76 -8.66
C TYR A 88 19.72 -0.63 -8.21
N GLU A 89 20.86 -0.46 -8.89
CA GLU A 89 21.83 0.62 -8.63
C GLU A 89 22.20 0.83 -7.14
N GLY A 90 22.35 -0.25 -6.38
CA GLY A 90 22.72 -0.18 -4.96
C GLY A 90 21.54 0.01 -3.99
N ILE A 91 20.31 0.11 -4.51
CA ILE A 91 19.07 0.24 -3.75
C ILE A 91 18.35 -1.12 -3.74
N SER A 92 17.75 -1.48 -2.61
CA SER A 92 16.82 -2.60 -2.50
C SER A 92 15.39 -2.10 -2.62
N MET A 93 14.59 -2.77 -3.47
CA MET A 93 13.18 -2.46 -3.68
C MET A 93 12.33 -3.63 -3.17
N ILE A 94 11.53 -3.39 -2.15
CA ILE A 94 10.65 -4.37 -1.53
C ILE A 94 9.25 -4.20 -2.13
N GLU A 95 8.67 -5.28 -2.63
CA GLU A 95 7.31 -5.32 -3.18
C GLU A 95 6.42 -6.19 -2.29
N VAL A 96 5.33 -5.61 -1.79
CA VAL A 96 4.27 -6.33 -1.07
C VAL A 96 3.04 -6.38 -1.97
N LYS A 97 2.54 -7.58 -2.27
CA LYS A 97 1.33 -7.80 -3.05
C LYS A 97 0.23 -8.35 -2.14
N ARG A 98 -0.93 -7.69 -2.15
CA ARG A 98 -2.12 -8.10 -1.41
C ARG A 98 -3.36 -8.07 -2.28
N ASP A 99 -4.21 -9.09 -2.15
CA ASP A 99 -5.56 -9.04 -2.70
C ASP A 99 -6.39 -7.97 -1.98
N VAL A 100 -7.13 -7.18 -2.75
CA VAL A 100 -7.96 -6.10 -2.20
C VAL A 100 -9.04 -6.64 -1.26
N THR A 101 -9.54 -7.84 -1.52
CA THR A 101 -10.64 -8.46 -0.79
C THR A 101 -10.33 -8.59 0.71
N THR A 102 -9.18 -9.16 1.04
CA THR A 102 -8.74 -9.39 2.43
C THR A 102 -7.81 -8.34 2.97
N PHE A 103 -7.23 -7.49 2.11
CA PHE A 103 -6.34 -6.42 2.56
C PHE A 103 -7.02 -5.50 3.58
N ARG A 104 -6.30 -5.22 4.68
CA ARG A 104 -6.69 -4.27 5.71
C ARG A 104 -5.64 -3.20 5.90
N GLN A 105 -6.08 -2.00 6.25
CA GLN A 105 -5.18 -0.88 6.54
C GLN A 105 -4.18 -1.19 7.66
N ASP A 106 -4.60 -1.91 8.70
CA ASP A 106 -3.73 -2.33 9.80
C ASP A 106 -2.50 -3.13 9.32
N GLU A 107 -2.62 -3.83 8.18
CA GLU A 107 -1.48 -4.55 7.60
C GLU A 107 -0.38 -3.58 7.15
N LEU A 108 -0.74 -2.43 6.58
CA LEU A 108 0.25 -1.40 6.23
C LEU A 108 0.91 -0.78 7.46
N VAL A 109 0.17 -0.63 8.56
CA VAL A 109 0.73 -0.17 9.83
C VAL A 109 1.81 -1.16 10.31
N VAL A 110 1.52 -2.45 10.25
CA VAL A 110 2.51 -3.49 10.62
C VAL A 110 3.69 -3.50 9.65
N ILE A 111 3.44 -3.52 8.33
CA ILE A 111 4.49 -3.53 7.31
C ILE A 111 5.45 -2.35 7.50
N THR A 112 4.91 -1.13 7.63
CA THR A 112 5.72 0.09 7.81
C THR A 112 6.42 0.13 9.16
N GLY A 113 5.81 -0.40 10.22
CA GLY A 113 6.45 -0.56 11.53
C GLY A 113 7.66 -1.49 11.49
N VAL A 114 7.49 -2.69 10.94
CA VAL A 114 8.57 -3.68 10.80
C VAL A 114 9.65 -3.18 9.84
N LEU A 115 9.27 -2.45 8.78
CA LEU A 115 10.20 -1.81 7.86
C LEU A 115 11.12 -0.83 8.60
N LYS A 116 10.55 0.06 9.42
CA LYS A 116 11.28 1.04 10.25
C LYS A 116 12.20 0.36 11.25
N GLU A 117 11.73 -0.69 11.92
CA GLU A 117 12.54 -1.45 12.86
C GLU A 117 13.72 -2.15 12.18
N SER A 118 13.51 -2.67 10.97
CA SER A 118 14.52 -3.45 10.23
C SER A 118 15.57 -2.58 9.54
N PHE A 119 15.17 -1.45 8.95
CA PHE A 119 16.02 -0.68 8.04
C PHE A 119 16.24 0.77 8.47
N GLY A 120 15.42 1.31 9.39
CA GLY A 120 15.61 2.62 10.00
C GLY A 120 15.88 3.74 8.99
N GLN A 121 17.04 4.38 9.13
CA GLN A 121 17.45 5.54 8.32
C GLN A 121 17.83 5.17 6.88
N ASP A 122 17.97 3.89 6.56
CA ASP A 122 18.23 3.46 5.18
C ASP A 122 16.96 3.49 4.32
N ILE A 123 15.77 3.67 4.91
CA ILE A 123 14.52 3.77 4.15
C ILE A 123 14.51 5.08 3.35
N LEU A 124 14.25 4.98 2.04
CA LEU A 124 14.07 6.14 1.18
C LEU A 124 12.61 6.60 1.24
N ALA A 125 12.26 7.36 2.28
CA ALA A 125 10.96 7.98 2.46
C ALA A 125 11.05 9.49 2.19
N GLU A 126 10.12 10.03 1.39
CA GLU A 126 9.94 11.48 1.27
C GLU A 126 8.96 11.93 2.37
N GLY A 127 9.42 12.70 3.37
CA GLY A 127 8.48 13.44 4.24
C GLY A 127 8.74 13.49 5.75
N ASP A 128 9.98 13.67 6.21
CA ASP A 128 10.19 14.10 7.61
C ASP A 128 9.91 15.61 7.83
N ASP A 129 9.82 16.41 6.75
CA ASP A 129 9.72 17.87 6.83
C ASP A 129 8.27 18.44 6.86
N GLU A 130 7.25 17.64 6.53
CA GLU A 130 5.86 18.04 6.70
C GLU A 130 5.32 17.43 7.99
N HIS A 131 5.38 18.19 9.09
CA HIS A 131 4.61 17.90 10.30
C HIS A 131 3.11 17.99 9.99
N LEU A 132 2.55 16.96 9.35
CA LEU A 132 1.11 16.74 9.29
C LEU A 132 0.62 16.71 10.74
N LEU A 133 -0.41 17.49 11.03
CA LEU A 133 -1.01 17.48 12.36
C LEU A 133 -1.60 16.09 12.62
N GLU A 134 -1.57 15.63 13.87
CA GLU A 134 -2.13 14.33 14.26
C GLU A 134 -3.60 14.19 13.81
N GLU A 135 -4.35 15.30 13.84
CA GLU A 135 -5.72 15.39 13.32
C GLU A 135 -5.81 15.10 11.81
N ASP A 136 -4.85 15.58 11.01
CA ASP A 136 -4.80 15.32 9.58
C ASP A 136 -4.50 13.85 9.30
N LEU A 137 -3.62 13.22 10.09
CA LEU A 137 -3.29 11.81 9.97
C LEU A 137 -4.48 10.90 10.32
N LEU A 138 -5.24 11.26 11.37
CA LEU A 138 -6.47 10.57 11.73
C LEU A 138 -7.53 10.69 10.65
N ALA A 139 -7.68 11.89 10.05
CA ALA A 139 -8.61 12.09 8.94
C ALA A 139 -8.25 11.23 7.72
N GLN A 140 -6.95 11.08 7.41
CA GLN A 140 -6.50 10.17 6.35
C GLN A 140 -6.81 8.71 6.67
N GLU A 141 -6.68 8.30 7.93
CA GLU A 141 -6.94 6.94 8.37
C GLU A 141 -8.42 6.56 8.25
N GLU A 142 -9.34 7.42 8.67
CA GLU A 142 -10.78 7.22 8.46
C GLU A 142 -11.15 7.17 6.98
N LEU A 143 -10.54 8.05 6.16
CA LEU A 143 -10.79 8.11 4.73
C LEU A 143 -10.30 6.83 4.02
N ILE A 144 -9.12 6.32 4.37
CA ILE A 144 -8.58 5.06 3.83
C ILE A 144 -9.54 3.90 4.16
N GLY A 145 -10.02 3.80 5.40
CA GLY A 145 -10.97 2.77 5.80
C GLY A 145 -12.25 2.80 4.95
N HIS A 146 -12.88 3.97 4.82
CA HIS A 146 -14.08 4.14 4.00
C HIS A 146 -13.85 3.82 2.53
N MET A 147 -12.75 4.31 1.93
CA MET A 147 -12.47 4.05 0.51
C MET A 147 -12.08 2.59 0.24
N LEU A 148 -11.42 1.91 1.18
CA LEU A 148 -11.15 0.48 1.07
C LEU A 148 -12.43 -0.33 0.98
N GLU A 149 -13.44 -0.02 1.80
CA GLU A 149 -14.75 -0.69 1.73
C GLU A 149 -15.42 -0.48 0.37
N ASN A 150 -15.34 0.73 -0.19
CA ASN A 150 -15.89 1.04 -1.51
C ASN A 150 -15.18 0.26 -2.64
N VAL A 151 -13.84 0.22 -2.61
CA VAL A 151 -13.03 -0.46 -3.65
C VAL A 151 -13.20 -1.99 -3.59
N LYS A 152 -13.49 -2.56 -2.41
CA LYS A 152 -13.88 -3.99 -2.29
C LYS A 152 -15.21 -4.30 -2.95
N GLY A 153 -16.15 -3.34 -3.00
CA GLY A 153 -17.49 -3.52 -3.56
C GLY A 153 -17.64 -3.10 -5.02
N ALA A 154 -16.82 -2.15 -5.48
CA ALA A 154 -16.87 -1.60 -6.83
C ALA A 154 -15.45 -1.49 -7.40
N VAL A 155 -15.13 -2.40 -8.31
CA VAL A 155 -13.78 -2.57 -8.82
C VAL A 155 -13.58 -1.68 -10.06
N PRO A 156 -12.59 -0.76 -10.06
CA PRO A 156 -12.23 -0.06 -11.29
C PRO A 156 -11.66 -1.05 -12.30
N ASP A 157 -12.20 -1.06 -13.52
CA ASP A 157 -11.74 -1.90 -14.64
C ASP A 157 -10.43 -1.39 -15.28
N LYS A 158 -9.70 -0.52 -14.58
CA LYS A 158 -8.51 0.16 -15.10
C LYS A 158 -7.34 0.04 -14.14
N ARG A 159 -6.16 -0.12 -14.72
CA ARG A 159 -4.91 -0.16 -13.96
C ARG A 159 -4.60 1.24 -13.45
N LEU A 160 -4.34 1.34 -12.15
CA LEU A 160 -3.92 2.58 -11.52
C LEU A 160 -2.47 2.44 -11.04
N ILE A 161 -1.69 3.50 -11.26
CA ILE A 161 -0.31 3.59 -10.82
C ILE A 161 -0.18 4.90 -10.07
N ALA A 162 0.12 4.83 -8.77
CA ALA A 162 0.36 5.98 -7.92
C ALA A 162 1.79 5.95 -7.39
N PHE A 163 2.50 7.08 -7.41
CA PHE A 163 3.85 7.18 -6.84
C PHE A 163 4.15 8.60 -6.38
N ARG A 164 5.16 8.69 -5.53
CA ARG A 164 5.71 9.96 -5.04
C ARG A 164 6.81 10.45 -5.97
N GLU A 165 6.79 11.74 -6.28
CA GLU A 165 7.85 12.41 -7.02
C GLU A 165 7.98 13.85 -6.52
N ALA A 166 9.11 14.16 -5.86
CA ALA A 166 9.47 15.51 -5.42
C ALA A 166 8.36 16.18 -4.57
N GLY A 167 7.90 15.48 -3.53
CA GLY A 167 6.89 15.98 -2.59
C GLY A 167 5.46 16.01 -3.14
N ARG A 168 5.22 15.40 -4.32
CA ARG A 168 3.89 15.31 -4.93
C ARG A 168 3.49 13.85 -5.12
N VAL A 169 2.20 13.58 -4.98
CA VAL A 169 1.60 12.31 -5.37
C VAL A 169 1.05 12.43 -6.80
N LEU A 170 1.48 11.53 -7.68
CA LEU A 170 1.00 11.43 -9.05
C LEU A 170 0.22 10.13 -9.21
N VAL A 171 -0.93 10.19 -9.88
CA VAL A 171 -1.75 9.01 -10.19
C VAL A 171 -2.04 8.96 -11.68
N PHE A 172 -1.71 7.82 -12.28
CA PHE A 172 -1.92 7.53 -13.69
C PHE A 172 -2.94 6.40 -13.83
N ASN A 173 -3.79 6.55 -14.84
CA ASN A 173 -4.75 5.56 -15.27
C ASN A 173 -4.31 5.05 -16.65
N LYS A 174 -4.08 3.74 -16.79
CA LYS A 174 -3.56 3.12 -18.01
C LYS A 174 -4.57 2.20 -18.68
#